data_AF-A0A9D8ZL70-F1
#
_entry.id   AF-A0A9D8ZL70-F1
#
_cell.length_a   1.000
_cell.length_b   1.000
_cell.length_c   1.000
_cell.angle_alpha   90.00
_cell.angle_beta   90.00
_cell.angle_gamma   90.00
#
_symmetry.space_group_name_H-M   'P 1'
#
loop_
_entity.id
_entity.type
_entity.pdbx_description
1 polymer ?
#
loop_
_entity_poly.entity_id
_entity_poly.type
_entity_poly.pdbx_seq_one_letter_code
_entity_poly.pdbx_strand_id
1 'polypeptide(L)' 'MADPILNECINPTCPFSGKPVEPDSLTFYRGHTVGFCNPGCRDKFAANPDEFPDAKALFDDHIGDTFE' A
#
# COMPACT_ATOMS: atom_id res chain seq x y z
N MET A 1 -17.93 8.20 -8.01
CA MET A 1 -18.08 6.77 -7.68
C MET A 1 -16.71 6.35 -7.21
N ALA A 2 -16.52 6.08 -5.91
CA ALA A 2 -15.23 5.65 -5.39
C ALA A 2 -15.03 4.18 -5.77
N ASP A 3 -13.83 3.88 -6.23
CA ASP A 3 -13.43 2.57 -6.74
C ASP A 3 -13.45 1.57 -5.57
N PRO A 4 -14.25 0.50 -5.63
CA PRO A 4 -14.49 -0.38 -4.49
C PRO A 4 -13.20 -1.01 -3.94
N ILE A 5 -12.19 -1.17 -4.79
CA ILE A 5 -10.89 -1.76 -4.45
C ILE A 5 -10.02 -0.88 -3.54
N LEU A 6 -10.22 0.44 -3.55
CA LEU A 6 -9.47 1.34 -2.68
C LEU A 6 -9.91 1.22 -1.21
N ASN A 7 -11.18 0.87 -0.99
CA ASN A 7 -11.74 0.69 0.34
C ASN A 7 -11.23 -0.59 1.04
N GLU A 8 -10.65 -1.51 0.28
CA GLU A 8 -10.00 -2.73 0.79
C GLU A 8 -8.51 -2.52 1.07
N CYS A 9 -7.95 -1.37 0.66
CA CYS A 9 -6.55 -1.05 0.90
C CYS A 9 -6.36 -0.63 2.35
N ILE A 10 -5.40 -1.25 3.04
CA ILE A 10 -5.09 -0.90 4.42
C ILE A 10 -4.46 0.49 4.54
N ASN A 11 -3.88 1.01 3.45
CA ASN A 11 -3.25 2.33 3.42
C ASN A 11 -4.01 3.28 2.46
N PRO A 12 -4.44 4.46 2.94
CA PRO A 12 -5.13 5.45 2.11
C PRO A 12 -4.16 6.34 1.30
N THR A 13 -2.88 6.41 1.71
CA THR A 13 -1.86 7.23 1.07
C THR A 13 -0.58 6.45 0.83
N CYS A 14 0.16 6.88 -0.18
CA CYS A 14 1.42 6.29 -0.61
C CYS A 14 2.53 6.64 0.38
N PRO A 15 3.24 5.67 0.96
CA PRO A 15 4.29 5.93 1.95
C PRO A 15 5.49 6.69 1.38
N PHE A 16 5.68 6.66 0.06
CA PHE A 16 6.79 7.35 -0.61
C PHE A 16 6.65 8.86 -0.70
N SER A 17 5.42 9.36 -0.84
CA SER A 17 5.16 10.78 -1.16
C SER A 17 4.00 11.38 -0.40
N GLY A 18 3.26 10.59 0.39
CA GLY A 18 2.04 11.04 1.08
C GLY A 18 0.86 11.34 0.15
N LYS A 19 0.99 11.03 -1.15
CA LYS A 19 -0.07 11.19 -2.14
C LYS A 19 -1.17 10.15 -1.94
N PRO A 20 -2.44 10.44 -2.33
CA PRO A 20 -3.48 9.43 -2.34
C PRO A 20 -3.09 8.24 -3.19
N VAL A 21 -3.45 7.04 -2.74
CA VAL A 21 -3.23 5.82 -3.52
C VAL A 21 -4.20 5.77 -4.70
N GLU A 22 -3.76 5.16 -5.79
CA GLU A 22 -4.58 4.95 -6.98
C GLU A 22 -5.07 3.50 -7.07
N PRO A 23 -6.33 3.28 -7.45
CA PRO A 23 -6.92 1.94 -7.60
C PRO A 23 -6.25 1.10 -8.70
N ASP A 24 -5.60 1.75 -9.66
CA ASP A 24 -4.82 1.09 -10.72
C ASP A 24 -3.44 0.60 -10.23
N SER A 25 -3.02 1.07 -9.03
CA SER A 25 -1.67 0.90 -8.48
C SER A 25 -1.68 0.13 -7.17
N LEU A 26 -2.51 -0.91 -7.08
CA LEU A 26 -2.61 -1.78 -5.90
C LEU A 26 -1.73 -3.02 -6.02
N THR A 27 -1.28 -3.56 -4.89
CA THR A 27 -0.57 -4.83 -4.79
C THR A 27 -0.95 -5.57 -3.50
N PHE A 28 -0.55 -6.84 -3.41
CA PHE A 28 -0.78 -7.67 -2.23
C PHE A 28 0.49 -7.73 -1.38
N TYR A 29 0.38 -7.39 -0.10
CA TYR A 29 1.48 -7.44 0.86
C TYR A 29 1.03 -8.11 2.17
N ARG A 30 1.72 -9.19 2.55
CA ARG A 30 1.46 -9.95 3.80
C ARG A 30 0.00 -10.39 3.99
N GLY A 31 -0.73 -10.63 2.91
CA GLY A 31 -2.14 -11.03 2.95
C GLY A 31 -3.14 -9.88 2.93
N HIS A 32 -2.67 -8.64 2.82
CA HIS A 32 -3.51 -7.44 2.75
C HIS A 32 -3.27 -6.69 1.44
N THR A 33 -4.30 -6.00 0.96
CA THR A 33 -4.20 -5.11 -0.21
C THR A 33 -3.55 -3.80 0.22
N VAL A 34 -2.48 -3.40 -0.46
CA VAL A 34 -1.81 -2.10 -0.27
C VAL A 34 -1.78 -1.32 -1.57
N GLY A 35 -1.90 0.00 -1.47
CA GLY A 35 -1.95 0.92 -2.61
C GLY A 35 -0.74 1.83 -2.75
N PHE A 36 -0.48 2.28 -3.97
CA PHE A 36 0.54 3.28 -4.29
C PHE A 36 -0.03 4.43 -5.11
N CYS A 37 0.67 5.56 -5.13
CA CYS A 37 0.22 6.75 -5.87
C CYS A 37 0.40 6.65 -7.38
N ASN A 38 1.11 5.63 -7.89
CA ASN A 38 1.34 5.38 -9.31
C ASN A 38 1.86 3.95 -9.50
N PRO A 39 1.70 3.36 -10.70
CA PRO A 39 2.15 2.00 -10.97
C PRO A 39 3.68 1.89 -10.87
N GLY A 40 4.43 2.96 -11.18
CA GLY A 40 5.88 2.96 -10.98
C GLY A 40 6.32 2.75 -9.53
N CYS A 41 5.58 3.28 -8.53
CA CYS A 41 5.86 3.03 -7.12
C CYS A 41 5.52 1.59 -6.75
N ARG A 42 4.39 1.07 -7.25
CA ARG A 42 3.98 -0.33 -7.08
C ARG A 42 5.03 -1.27 -7.63
N ASP A 43 5.47 -1.10 -8.86
CA ASP A 43 6.46 -1.97 -9.52
C ASP A 43 7.82 -1.92 -8.80
N LYS A 44 8.28 -0.74 -8.36
CA LYS A 44 9.49 -0.62 -7.54
C LYS A 44 9.36 -1.41 -6.25
N PHE A 45 8.25 -1.23 -5.53
CA PHE A 45 8.00 -1.95 -4.28
C PHE A 45 7.84 -3.45 -4.50
N ALA A 46 7.18 -3.89 -5.58
CA ALA A 46 7.02 -5.30 -5.91
C ALA A 46 8.35 -5.96 -6.29
N ALA A 47 9.26 -5.21 -6.94
CA ALA A 47 10.60 -5.70 -7.26
C ALA A 47 11.48 -5.82 -6.02
N ASN A 48 11.55 -4.75 -5.19
CA ASN A 48 12.46 -4.66 -4.05
C ASN A 48 11.76 -4.14 -2.78
N PRO A 49 10.83 -4.89 -2.17
CA PRO A 49 10.08 -4.42 -1.01
C PRO A 49 10.99 -4.13 0.19
N ASP A 50 12.09 -4.89 0.34
CA ASP A 50 13.07 -4.73 1.42
C ASP A 50 13.89 -3.44 1.36
N GLU A 51 13.97 -2.79 0.19
CA GLU A 51 14.61 -1.48 0.07
C GLU A 51 13.69 -0.33 0.55
N PHE A 52 12.44 -0.63 0.90
CA PHE A 52 11.44 0.35 1.30
C PHE A 52 10.95 0.10 2.74
N PRO A 53 11.80 0.29 3.76
CA PRO A 53 11.45 0.06 5.15
C PRO A 53 10.33 0.98 5.62
N ASP A 54 10.27 2.23 5.18
CA ASP A 54 9.18 3.17 5.51
C ASP A 54 7.80 2.68 5.02
N ALA A 55 7.75 2.13 3.81
CA ALA A 55 6.53 1.56 3.27
C ALA A 55 6.09 0.32 4.06
N LYS A 56 7.05 -0.59 4.32
CA LYS A 56 6.81 -1.79 5.13
C LYS A 56 6.35 -1.44 6.54
N ALA A 57 6.93 -0.43 7.18
CA ALA A 57 6.58 0.00 8.53
C ALA A 57 5.13 0.50 8.59
N LEU A 58 4.71 1.33 7.62
CA LEU A 58 3.32 1.80 7.54
C LEU A 58 2.35 0.64 7.31
N PHE A 59 2.70 -0.31 6.45
CA PHE A 59 1.83 -1.48 6.23
C PHE A 59 1.80 -2.41 7.45
N ASP A 60 2.93 -2.65 8.11
CA ASP A 60 3.03 -3.49 9.30
C ASP A 60 2.23 -2.91 10.48
N ASP A 61 2.24 -1.59 10.66
CA ASP A 61 1.43 -0.87 11.65
C ASP A 61 -0.07 -1.15 11.46
N HIS A 62 -0.58 -1.00 10.22
CA HIS A 62 -1.97 -1.30 9.91
C HIS A 62 -2.33 -2.80 9.99
N ILE A 63 -1.39 -3.70 9.67
CA ILE A 63 -1.60 -5.15 9.77
C ILE A 63 -1.67 -5.59 11.24
N GLY A 64 -0.86 -4.98 12.11
CA GLY A 64 -0.80 -5.30 13.53
C GLY A 64 -2.08 -4.97 14.30
N ASP A 65 -2.80 -3.91 13.89
CA ASP A 65 -4.03 -3.44 14.54
C ASP A 65 -5.24 -4.38 14.32
N THR A 66 -5.20 -5.25 13.30
CA THR A 66 -6.35 -6.09 12.92
C THR A 66 -6.53 -7.35 13.81
N PHE A 67 -5.83 -7.47 14.94
CA PHE A 67 -5.85 -8.65 15.82
C PHE A 67 -6.38 -8.39 17.26
N GLU A 68 -7.13 -7.32 17.49
CA GLU A 68 -7.86 -7.10 18.77
C GLU A 68 -9.37 -7.37 18.67
#